data_AF-A0A0Q4H344-F1
#
_entry.id   AF-A0A0Q4H344-F1
#
_cell.length_a   1.000
_cell.length_b   1.000
_cell.length_c   1.000
_cell.angle_alpha   90.00
_cell.angle_beta   90.00
_cell.angle_gamma   90.00
#
_symmetry.space_group_name_H-M   'P 1'
#
loop_
_entity.id
_entity.type
_entity.pdbx_description
1 polymer ?
#
loop_
_entity_poly.entity_id
_entity_poly.type
_entity_poly.pdbx_seq_one_letter_code
_entity_poly.pdbx_strand_id
1 'polypeptide(L)'
;MKHNEYEYLLNKIYYKGILKNNGINADMYQRMQNEYSNLDLPALVKGKLDGDYAFRKSFLVVRNFVQQAIKDGLKSFHFTMNSTDINKLTYMVDMLNRNFFDKQSLDRIITTANSVFNQYNLKN
;
A
#
# COMPACT_ATOMS: atom_id res chain seq x y z
N MET A 1 1.09 14.21 4.17
CA MET A 1 0.46 13.63 2.97
C MET A 1 -0.99 13.31 3.29
N LYS A 2 -1.94 13.63 2.40
CA LYS A 2 -3.38 13.53 2.69
C LYS A 2 -3.84 12.07 2.63
N HIS A 3 -4.69 11.67 3.56
CA HIS A 3 -5.34 10.35 3.68
C HIS A 3 -5.85 9.80 2.33
N ASN A 4 -6.31 10.70 1.46
CA ASN A 4 -6.92 10.44 0.16
C ASN A 4 -6.04 9.68 -0.84
N GLU A 5 -4.71 9.80 -0.79
CA GLU A 5 -3.85 9.03 -1.72
C GLU A 5 -3.89 7.55 -1.36
N TYR A 6 -3.70 7.23 -0.08
CA TYR A 6 -3.75 5.85 0.40
C TYR A 6 -5.12 5.22 0.14
N GLU A 7 -6.19 5.98 0.37
CA GLU A 7 -7.55 5.55 0.03
C GLU A 7 -7.75 5.27 -1.47
N TYR A 8 -7.03 5.93 -2.38
CA TYR A 8 -7.24 5.71 -3.81
C TYR A 8 -6.83 4.29 -4.23
N LEU A 9 -5.62 3.83 -3.90
CA LEU A 9 -5.17 2.48 -4.23
C LEU A 9 -6.06 1.45 -3.55
N LEU A 10 -6.34 1.68 -2.26
CA LEU A 10 -7.09 0.76 -1.40
C LEU A 10 -8.55 0.66 -1.83
N ASN A 11 -9.19 1.78 -2.19
CA ASN A 11 -10.59 1.81 -2.56
C ASN A 11 -10.77 1.67 -4.08
N LYS A 12 -10.20 2.49 -4.95
CA LYS A 12 -10.59 2.47 -6.38
C LYS A 12 -10.22 1.19 -7.13
N ILE A 13 -9.07 0.58 -6.81
CA ILE A 13 -8.61 -0.64 -7.49
C ILE A 13 -9.28 -1.88 -6.89
N TYR A 14 -9.50 -1.88 -5.57
CA TYR A 14 -9.96 -3.06 -4.85
C TYR A 14 -11.46 -3.02 -4.44
N TYR A 15 -12.03 -1.84 -4.17
CA TYR A 15 -13.49 -1.67 -3.96
C TYR A 15 -14.29 -1.96 -5.23
N LYS A 16 -13.70 -1.74 -6.42
CA LYS A 16 -14.28 -2.18 -7.71
C LYS A 16 -13.94 -3.63 -8.07
N GLY A 17 -13.00 -4.27 -7.36
CA GLY A 17 -12.51 -5.62 -7.65
C GLY A 17 -12.43 -6.50 -6.41
N ILE A 18 -13.43 -7.37 -6.25
CA ILE A 18 -13.40 -8.61 -5.45
C ILE A 18 -13.74 -8.52 -3.95
N LEU A 19 -13.44 -7.45 -3.18
CA LEU A 19 -13.72 -7.44 -1.71
C LEU A 19 -14.71 -6.37 -1.20
N LYS A 20 -15.88 -6.23 -1.83
CA LYS A 20 -16.99 -5.48 -1.19
C LYS A 20 -17.48 -6.15 0.11
N ASN A 21 -17.17 -7.43 0.33
CA ASN A 21 -17.70 -8.25 1.43
C ASN A 21 -16.76 -8.49 2.62
N ASN A 22 -15.49 -8.03 2.58
CA ASN A 22 -14.52 -8.37 3.64
C ASN A 22 -14.11 -7.20 4.56
N GLY A 23 -14.74 -6.03 4.46
CA GLY A 23 -14.52 -4.91 5.40
C GLY A 23 -13.07 -4.42 5.49
N ILE A 24 -12.28 -4.59 4.42
CA ILE A 24 -10.86 -4.22 4.39
C ILE A 24 -10.76 -2.76 3.90
N ASN A 25 -10.81 -1.82 4.86
CA ASN A 25 -10.76 -0.38 4.61
C ASN A 25 -9.43 0.24 5.11
N ALA A 26 -9.27 1.55 4.88
CA ALA A 26 -8.17 2.42 5.30
C ALA A 26 -7.61 2.14 6.73
N ASP A 27 -8.43 1.54 7.60
CA ASP A 27 -8.12 0.96 8.90
C ASP A 27 -6.80 0.17 8.96
N MET A 28 -6.44 -0.60 7.93
CA MET A 28 -5.16 -1.35 7.93
C MET A 28 -3.94 -0.44 7.86
N TYR A 29 -3.97 0.53 6.95
CA TYR A 29 -2.89 1.50 6.80
C TYR A 29 -2.84 2.42 8.03
N GLN A 30 -4.00 2.83 8.54
CA GLN A 30 -4.10 3.62 9.77
C GLN A 30 -3.55 2.85 10.98
N ARG A 31 -3.85 1.56 11.10
CA ARG A 31 -3.26 0.70 12.12
C ARG A 31 -1.75 0.64 12.01
N MET A 32 -1.21 0.41 10.80
CA MET A 32 0.24 0.41 10.58
C MET A 32 0.86 1.78 10.93
N GLN A 33 0.21 2.88 10.57
CA GLN A 33 0.65 4.24 10.93
C GLN A 33 0.67 4.44 12.46
N ASN A 34 -0.35 3.96 13.17
CA ASN A 34 -0.40 4.04 14.63
C ASN A 34 0.73 3.23 15.26
N GLU A 35 0.94 2.00 14.79
CA GLU A 35 2.02 1.13 15.27
C GLU A 35 3.40 1.72 14.96
N TYR A 36 3.58 2.35 13.79
CA TYR A 36 4.79 3.09 13.45
C TYR A 36 5.02 4.29 14.38
N SER A 37 3.97 5.06 14.66
CA SER A 37 4.06 6.24 15.55
C SER A 37 4.39 5.86 17.00
N ASN A 38 4.04 4.63 17.41
CA ASN A 38 4.36 4.09 18.73
C ASN A 38 5.82 3.66 18.87
N LEU A 39 6.57 3.51 17.76
CA LEU A 39 8.01 3.17 17.82
C LEU A 39 8.87 4.31 18.38
N ASP A 40 8.42 5.55 18.20
CA ASP A 40 9.12 6.75 18.66
C ASP A 40 8.81 7.12 20.12
N LEU A 41 7.86 6.41 20.75
CA LEU A 41 7.53 6.64 22.16
C LEU A 41 8.61 6.05 23.08
N PRO A 42 8.97 6.73 24.19
CA PRO A 42 9.89 6.18 25.18
C PRO A 42 9.29 4.93 25.87
N ALA A 43 9.51 3.76 25.30
CA ALA A 43 9.10 2.48 25.88
C ALA A 43 10.24 1.85 26.68
N LEU A 44 9.91 1.16 27.78
CA LEU A 44 10.84 0.24 28.44
C LEU A 44 11.34 -0.80 27.42
N VAL A 45 12.56 -1.28 27.57
CA VAL A 45 13.24 -2.20 26.61
C VAL A 45 12.36 -3.37 26.17
N LYS A 46 11.51 -3.91 27.05
CA LYS A 46 10.53 -4.97 26.70
C LYS A 46 9.42 -4.50 25.75
N GLY A 47 8.85 -3.30 25.95
CA GLY A 47 7.79 -2.76 25.10
C GLY A 47 8.27 -2.32 23.71
N LYS A 48 9.57 -2.05 23.54
CA LYS A 48 10.16 -1.70 22.25
C LYS A 48 10.18 -2.88 21.26
N LEU A 49 10.43 -4.10 21.76
CA LEU A 49 10.38 -5.32 20.94
C LEU A 49 8.96 -5.65 20.49
N ASP A 50 7.98 -5.48 21.38
CA ASP A 50 6.56 -5.68 21.06
C ASP A 50 6.06 -4.66 20.02
N GLY A 51 6.51 -3.41 20.13
CA GLY A 51 6.23 -2.35 19.16
C GLY A 51 6.80 -2.63 17.77
N ASP A 52 8.09 -3.02 17.68
CA ASP A 52 8.71 -3.37 16.38
C ASP A 52 8.04 -4.59 15.75
N TYR A 53 7.71 -5.61 16.55
CA TYR A 53 6.99 -6.78 16.08
C TYR A 53 5.60 -6.44 15.54
N ALA A 54 4.84 -5.61 16.26
CA ALA A 54 3.54 -5.14 15.82
C ALA A 54 3.65 -4.40 14.49
N PHE A 55 4.52 -3.38 14.43
CA PHE A 55 4.74 -2.60 13.20
C PHE A 55 5.13 -3.49 12.01
N ARG A 56 6.07 -4.41 12.17
CA ARG A 56 6.46 -5.33 11.09
C ARG A 56 5.30 -6.19 10.62
N LYS A 57 4.47 -6.67 11.55
CA LYS A 57 3.29 -7.47 11.22
C LYS A 57 2.27 -6.65 10.42
N SER A 58 1.90 -5.46 10.87
CA SER A 58 0.96 -4.60 10.13
C SER A 58 1.54 -4.13 8.81
N PHE A 59 2.84 -3.83 8.77
CA PHE A 59 3.57 -3.46 7.56
C PHE A 59 3.50 -4.56 6.50
N LEU A 60 3.75 -5.83 6.85
CA LEU A 60 3.66 -6.95 5.90
C LEU A 60 2.27 -7.08 5.30
N VAL A 61 1.24 -6.90 6.13
CA VAL A 61 -0.15 -6.95 5.68
C VAL A 61 -0.43 -5.85 4.66
N VAL A 62 -0.07 -4.61 4.96
CA VAL A 62 -0.23 -3.48 4.03
C VAL A 62 0.61 -3.68 2.77
N ARG A 63 1.87 -4.11 2.89
CA ARG A 63 2.75 -4.37 1.75
C ARG A 63 2.17 -5.40 0.79
N ASN A 64 1.70 -6.53 1.33
CA ASN A 64 1.07 -7.58 0.53
C ASN A 64 -0.20 -7.08 -0.16
N PHE A 65 -1.01 -6.30 0.55
CA PHE A 65 -2.21 -5.71 -0.02
C PHE A 65 -1.88 -4.77 -1.18
N VAL A 66 -0.97 -3.82 -0.97
CA VAL A 66 -0.50 -2.87 -2.01
C VAL A 66 0.04 -3.62 -3.23
N GLN A 67 0.81 -4.67 -3.00
CA GLN A 67 1.37 -5.49 -4.09
C GLN A 67 0.26 -6.12 -4.94
N GLN A 68 -0.76 -6.71 -4.31
CA GLN A 68 -1.87 -7.30 -5.04
C GLN A 68 -2.69 -6.24 -5.78
N ALA A 69 -2.96 -5.10 -5.14
CA ALA A 69 -3.67 -4.00 -5.79
C ALA A 69 -2.93 -3.52 -7.06
N ILE A 70 -1.60 -3.37 -7.01
CA ILE A 70 -0.83 -2.99 -8.21
C ILE A 70 -0.90 -4.08 -9.29
N LYS A 71 -0.74 -5.36 -8.92
CA LYS A 71 -0.81 -6.49 -9.87
C LYS A 71 -2.17 -6.57 -10.56
N ASP A 72 -3.26 -6.37 -9.81
CA ASP A 72 -4.60 -6.44 -10.37
C ASP A 72 -4.92 -5.20 -11.20
N GLY A 73 -4.51 -4.01 -10.76
CA GLY A 73 -4.59 -2.81 -11.59
C GLY A 73 -3.83 -2.96 -12.91
N LEU A 74 -2.63 -3.54 -12.88
CA LEU A 74 -1.87 -3.86 -14.10
C LEU A 74 -2.66 -4.76 -15.06
N LYS A 75 -3.35 -5.80 -14.55
CA LYS A 75 -4.20 -6.66 -15.39
C LYS A 75 -5.41 -5.90 -15.95
N SER A 76 -6.09 -5.11 -15.11
CA SER A 76 -7.31 -4.39 -15.50
C SER A 76 -7.06 -3.28 -16.53
N PHE A 77 -5.91 -2.64 -16.49
CA PHE A 77 -5.56 -1.51 -17.38
C PHE A 77 -4.49 -1.86 -18.42
N HIS A 78 -4.10 -3.13 -18.55
CA HIS A 78 -3.00 -3.53 -19.43
C HIS A 78 -3.16 -3.00 -20.87
N PHE A 79 -4.38 -3.03 -21.40
CA PHE A 79 -4.67 -2.59 -22.77
C PHE A 79 -4.79 -1.07 -22.93
N THR A 80 -4.92 -0.32 -21.83
CA THR A 80 -5.04 1.14 -21.86
C THR A 80 -3.77 1.85 -21.41
N MET A 81 -2.90 1.17 -20.65
CA MET A 81 -1.65 1.72 -20.16
C MET A 81 -0.57 1.75 -21.23
N ASN A 82 0.20 2.84 -21.23
CA ASN A 82 1.43 2.87 -22.02
C ASN A 82 2.51 1.97 -21.37
N SER A 83 3.51 1.57 -22.16
CA SER A 83 4.59 0.69 -21.71
C SER A 83 5.43 1.30 -20.57
N THR A 84 5.56 2.62 -20.52
CA THR A 84 6.33 3.31 -19.47
C THR A 84 5.67 3.14 -18.10
N ASP A 85 4.35 3.31 -18.03
CA ASP A 85 3.58 3.14 -16.80
C ASP A 85 3.47 1.68 -16.37
N ILE A 86 3.35 0.74 -17.32
CA ILE A 86 3.43 -0.70 -17.05
C ILE A 86 4.78 -1.06 -16.42
N ASN A 87 5.89 -0.58 -16.99
CA ASN A 87 7.22 -0.83 -16.47
C ASN A 87 7.39 -0.21 -15.08
N LYS A 88 6.83 0.98 -14.85
CA LYS A 88 6.87 1.66 -13.55
C LYS A 88 6.13 0.88 -12.47
N LEU A 89 4.93 0.39 -12.76
CA LEU A 89 4.14 -0.42 -11.82
C LEU A 89 4.78 -1.81 -11.60
N THR A 90 5.33 -2.42 -12.64
CA THR A 90 6.09 -3.68 -12.52
C THR A 90 7.28 -3.50 -11.59
N TYR A 91 8.05 -2.43 -11.75
CA TYR A 91 9.15 -2.10 -10.85
C TYR A 91 8.69 -1.88 -9.39
N MET A 92 7.54 -1.24 -9.16
CA MET A 92 6.96 -1.12 -7.83
C MET A 92 6.62 -2.49 -7.21
N VAL A 93 6.07 -3.42 -8.00
CA VAL A 93 5.81 -4.80 -7.56
C VAL A 93 7.11 -5.51 -7.17
N ASP A 94 8.18 -5.33 -7.94
CA ASP A 94 9.49 -5.91 -7.64
C ASP A 94 10.11 -5.31 -6.37
N MET A 95 9.91 -4.02 -6.11
CA MET A 95 10.30 -3.41 -4.85
C MET A 95 9.52 -3.99 -3.66
N LEU A 96 8.22 -4.23 -3.82
CA LEU A 96 7.36 -4.81 -2.78
C LEU A 96 7.72 -6.27 -2.44
N ASN A 97 8.34 -7.00 -3.38
CA ASN A 97 8.84 -8.36 -3.15
C ASN A 97 10.11 -8.39 -2.29
N ARG A 98 10.82 -7.27 -2.11
CA ARG A 98 12.05 -7.23 -1.33
C ARG A 98 11.74 -7.28 0.17
N ASN A 99 12.71 -7.77 0.94
CA ASN A 99 12.60 -7.75 2.39
C ASN A 99 12.95 -6.35 2.93
N PHE A 100 11.95 -5.49 3.08
CA PHE A 100 12.10 -4.18 3.72
C PHE A 100 10.96 -3.92 4.70
N PHE A 101 11.24 -3.04 5.67
CA PHE A 101 10.33 -2.58 6.72
C PHE A 101 10.49 -1.06 6.93
N ASP A 102 10.61 -0.33 5.83
CA ASP A 102 10.70 1.13 5.83
C ASP A 102 9.37 1.72 5.36
N LYS A 103 8.72 2.45 6.26
CA LYS A 103 7.43 3.09 5.99
C LYS A 103 7.52 4.09 4.84
N GLN A 104 8.58 4.90 4.80
CA GLN A 104 8.71 5.94 3.78
C GLN A 104 8.80 5.34 2.37
N SER A 105 9.53 4.22 2.23
CA SER A 105 9.60 3.46 0.99
C SER A 105 8.23 2.93 0.58
N LEU A 106 7.45 2.37 1.52
CA LEU A 106 6.10 1.89 1.23
C LEU A 106 5.17 3.05 0.81
N ASP A 107 5.24 4.18 1.49
CA ASP A 107 4.44 5.37 1.17
C ASP A 107 4.76 5.89 -0.25
N ARG A 108 6.05 5.96 -0.61
CA ARG A 108 6.48 6.36 -1.96
C ARG A 108 5.94 5.41 -3.03
N ILE A 109 5.96 4.10 -2.76
CA ILE A 109 5.39 3.11 -3.68
C ILE A 109 3.89 3.35 -3.88
N ILE A 110 3.15 3.56 -2.79
CA ILE A 110 1.70 3.82 -2.84
C ILE A 110 1.41 5.12 -3.61
N THR A 111 2.04 6.24 -3.24
CA THR A 111 1.85 7.52 -3.94
C THR A 111 2.21 7.43 -5.43
N THR A 112 3.29 6.72 -5.77
CA THR A 112 3.69 6.53 -7.18
C THR A 112 2.66 5.71 -7.95
N ALA A 113 2.23 4.58 -7.40
CA ALA A 113 1.23 3.72 -8.03
C ALA A 113 -0.09 4.47 -8.22
N ASN A 114 -0.55 5.22 -7.20
CA ASN A 114 -1.73 6.07 -7.30
C ASN A 114 -1.62 7.12 -8.40
N SER A 115 -0.48 7.81 -8.48
CA SER A 115 -0.24 8.80 -9.52
C SER A 115 -0.34 8.19 -10.91
N VAL A 116 0.16 6.96 -11.11
CA VAL A 116 -0.01 6.23 -12.38
C VAL A 116 -1.48 5.90 -12.63
N PHE A 117 -2.14 5.22 -11.69
CA PHE A 117 -3.54 4.79 -11.86
C PHE A 117 -4.53 5.96 -12.00
N ASN A 118 -4.23 7.14 -11.45
CA ASN A 118 -5.04 8.35 -11.61
C ASN A 118 -5.06 8.86 -13.06
N GLN A 119 -3.96 8.69 -13.81
CA GLN A 119 -3.88 9.14 -15.21
C GLN A 119 -4.83 8.37 -16.12
N TYR A 120 -4.99 7.08 -15.83
CA TYR A 120 -5.92 6.19 -16.51
C TYR A 120 -7.36 6.34 -16.05
N ASN A 121 -7.60 7.40 -15.24
CA ASN A 121 -8.85 7.98 -14.82
C ASN A 121 -9.95 6.92 -14.88
N LEU A 122 -9.98 6.10 -13.83
CA LEU A 122 -10.88 4.98 -13.59
C LEU A 122 -12.35 5.46 -13.63
N LYS A 123 -12.81 5.84 -14.82
CA LYS A 123 -14.16 6.28 -15.15
C LYS A 123 -15.06 5.09 -14.87
N ASN A 124 -15.76 5.17 -13.74
CA ASN A 124 -17.19 4.92 -13.83
C ASN A 124 -17.79 6.30 -14.04
#